data_AF-W4SIV8-F1
#
_entry.id   AF-W4SIV8-F1
#
_cell.length_a   1.000
_cell.length_b   1.000
_cell.length_c   1.000
_cell.angle_alpha   90.00
_cell.angle_beta   90.00
_cell.angle_gamma   90.00
#
_symmetry.space_group_name_H-M   'P 1'
#
loop_
_entity.id
_entity.type
_entity.pdbx_description
1 polymer ?
#
loop_
_entity_poly.entity_id
_entity_poly.type
_entity_poly.pdbx_seq_one_letter_code
_entity_poly.pdbx_strand_id
1 'polypeptide(L)'
;MSQARVRAVQPHDHGALLALNNAHATELSLLDAEGLAALLQLAWHARLVAPADGLLIALDQGAAYANPNFAWMAQRFARFVYIDRIVIAAHAQRRGLARQLYGELIHAARAAA
;
A
#
# COMPACT_ATOMS: atom_id res chain seq x y z
N MET A 1 -13.52 -7.32 -21.63
CA MET A 1 -13.24 -6.45 -20.47
C MET A 1 -11.81 -6.72 -20.03
N SER A 2 -10.89 -5.76 -20.16
CA SER A 2 -9.50 -5.97 -19.73
C SER A 2 -9.48 -6.22 -18.22
N GLN A 3 -8.87 -7.32 -17.78
CA GLN A 3 -8.62 -7.54 -16.36
C GLN A 3 -7.74 -6.39 -15.85
N ALA A 4 -8.16 -5.77 -14.75
CA ALA A 4 -7.32 -4.83 -14.04
C ALA A 4 -6.11 -5.59 -13.49
N ARG A 5 -4.89 -5.16 -13.84
CA ARG A 5 -3.66 -5.88 -13.50
C ARG A 5 -3.07 -5.30 -12.22
N VAL A 6 -3.08 -6.09 -11.15
CA VAL A 6 -2.25 -5.80 -9.97
C VAL A 6 -0.79 -6.02 -10.36
N ARG A 7 0.08 -5.07 -10.04
CA ARG A 7 1.52 -5.17 -10.31
C ARG A 7 2.36 -4.38 -9.30
N ALA A 8 3.66 -4.62 -9.29
CA ALA A 8 4.61 -3.82 -8.54
C ALA A 8 4.57 -2.34 -8.98
N VAL A 9 4.72 -1.46 -7.99
CA VAL A 9 4.91 -0.02 -8.20
C VAL A 9 6.25 0.21 -8.89
N GLN A 10 6.27 1.13 -9.85
CA GLN A 10 7.47 1.59 -10.55
C GLN A 10 7.65 3.09 -10.33
N PRO A 11 8.87 3.64 -10.50
CA PRO A 11 9.12 5.08 -10.33
C PRO A 11 8.19 6.00 -11.14
N HIS A 12 7.81 5.58 -12.35
CA HIS A 12 6.89 6.35 -13.21
C HIS A 12 5.45 6.41 -12.68
N ASP A 13 5.07 5.55 -11.72
CA ASP A 13 3.74 5.56 -11.12
C ASP A 13 3.62 6.58 -9.97
N HIS A 14 4.75 7.04 -9.41
CA HIS A 14 4.77 7.79 -8.15
C HIS A 14 3.91 9.06 -8.19
N GLY A 15 3.94 9.81 -9.29
CA GLY A 15 3.12 11.01 -9.44
C GLY A 15 1.62 10.72 -9.39
N ALA A 16 1.18 9.67 -10.08
CA ALA A 16 -0.23 9.28 -10.09
C ALA A 16 -0.68 8.69 -8.74
N LEU A 17 0.19 7.92 -8.08
CA LEU A 17 -0.07 7.37 -6.75
C LEU A 17 -0.09 8.45 -5.65
N LEU A 18 0.74 9.49 -5.77
CA LEU A 18 0.70 10.65 -4.89
C LEU A 18 -0.62 11.40 -5.04
N ALA A 19 -1.07 11.62 -6.27
CA ALA A 19 -2.36 12.24 -6.54
C ALA A 19 -3.52 11.39 -6.00
N LEU A 20 -3.47 10.06 -6.18
CA LEU A 20 -4.44 9.13 -5.60
C LEU A 20 -4.47 9.22 -4.07
N ASN A 21 -3.32 9.21 -3.41
CA ASN A 21 -3.23 9.33 -1.97
C ASN A 21 -3.87 10.64 -1.49
N ASN A 22 -3.50 11.75 -2.11
CA ASN A 22 -3.93 13.07 -1.65
C ASN A 22 -5.39 13.38 -1.98
N ALA A 23 -5.98 12.72 -2.98
CA ALA A 23 -7.43 12.71 -3.18
C ALA A 23 -8.21 12.02 -2.04
N HIS A 24 -7.52 11.19 -1.25
CA HIS A 24 -8.02 10.47 -0.07
C HIS A 24 -7.23 10.85 1.20
N ALA A 25 -6.77 12.11 1.27
CA ALA A 25 -5.93 12.57 2.37
C ALA A 25 -6.64 12.59 3.73
N THR A 26 -7.98 12.69 3.73
CA THR A 26 -8.78 12.60 4.96
C THR A 26 -8.58 11.24 5.63
N GLU A 27 -8.46 10.17 4.85
CA GLU A 27 -8.26 8.81 5.36
C GLU A 27 -6.78 8.43 5.50
N LEU A 28 -5.89 8.95 4.64
CA LEU A 28 -4.50 8.47 4.53
C LEU A 28 -3.45 9.47 5.00
N SER A 29 -3.84 10.69 5.35
CA SER A 29 -2.94 11.84 5.49
C SER A 29 -2.28 12.27 4.17
N LEU A 30 -2.01 13.57 4.05
CA LEU A 30 -1.27 14.13 2.93
C LEU A 30 0.15 13.57 2.88
N LEU A 31 0.65 13.41 1.66
CA LEU A 31 2.07 13.18 1.38
C LEU A 31 2.54 14.17 0.33
N ASP A 32 3.83 14.46 0.36
CA ASP A 32 4.55 15.00 -0.79
C ASP A 32 5.31 13.86 -1.50
N ALA A 33 6.07 14.21 -2.55
CA ALA A 33 6.80 13.24 -3.34
C ALA A 33 7.90 12.53 -2.54
N GLU A 34 8.56 13.25 -1.62
CA GLU A 34 9.62 12.69 -0.77
C GLU A 34 9.04 11.71 0.25
N GLY A 35 7.93 12.08 0.90
CA GLY A 35 7.22 11.23 1.85
C GLY A 35 6.69 9.95 1.22
N LEU A 36 6.12 10.02 0.00
CA LEU A 36 5.72 8.81 -0.72
C LEU A 36 6.93 7.94 -1.08
N ALA A 37 8.03 8.54 -1.55
CA ALA A 37 9.24 7.79 -1.88
C ALA A 37 9.85 7.10 -0.65
N ALA A 38 9.95 7.80 0.48
CA ALA A 38 10.43 7.27 1.75
C ALA A 38 9.53 6.11 2.23
N LEU A 39 8.21 6.27 2.15
CA LEU A 39 7.28 5.21 2.50
C LEU A 39 7.42 3.98 1.60
N LEU A 40 7.60 4.17 0.29
CA LEU A 40 7.84 3.07 -0.66
C LEU A 40 9.18 2.37 -0.42
N GLN A 41 10.20 3.08 0.07
CA GLN A 41 11.48 2.47 0.47
C GLN A 41 11.35 1.61 1.73
N LEU A 42 10.45 1.97 2.66
CA LEU A 42 10.14 1.16 3.84
C LEU A 42 9.24 -0.04 3.52
N ALA A 43 8.58 -0.03 2.35
CA ALA A 43 7.59 -1.04 2.00
C ALA A 43 8.22 -2.42 1.79
N TRP A 44 7.80 -3.39 2.60
CA TRP A 44 8.05 -4.79 2.33
C TRP A 44 7.20 -5.27 1.13
N HIS A 45 5.99 -4.74 0.99
CA HIS A 45 5.10 -5.05 -0.12
C HIS A 45 4.33 -3.82 -0.59
N ALA A 46 4.58 -3.41 -1.84
CA ALA A 46 3.82 -2.36 -2.50
C ALA A 46 3.27 -2.87 -3.85
N ARG A 47 1.96 -2.73 -4.04
CA ARG A 47 1.26 -3.09 -5.29
C ARG A 47 0.26 -2.02 -5.67
N LEU A 48 0.09 -1.84 -6.97
CA LEU A 48 -0.93 -0.97 -7.52
C LEU A 48 -1.84 -1.73 -8.48
N VAL A 49 -3.03 -1.17 -8.71
CA VAL A 49 -3.90 -1.52 -9.82
C VAL A 49 -3.70 -0.49 -10.93
N ALA A 50 -3.24 -0.93 -12.10
CA ALA A 50 -2.95 -0.01 -13.20
C ALA A 50 -4.24 0.66 -13.72
N PRO A 51 -4.19 1.94 -14.15
CA PRO A 51 -2.99 2.79 -14.21
C PRO A 51 -2.60 3.42 -12.86
N ALA A 52 -3.57 3.71 -12.00
CA ALA A 52 -3.41 4.09 -10.59
C ALA A 52 -4.79 4.01 -9.92
N ASP A 53 -5.55 2.96 -10.26
CA ASP A 53 -6.92 2.75 -9.77
C ASP A 53 -6.93 2.22 -8.32
N GLY A 54 -5.76 1.81 -7.80
CA GLY A 54 -5.60 1.43 -6.42
C GLY A 54 -4.15 1.27 -6.01
N LEU A 55 -3.88 1.39 -4.72
CA LEU A 55 -2.58 1.25 -4.09
C LEU A 55 -2.72 0.47 -2.78
N LEU A 56 -1.80 -0.45 -2.52
CA LEU A 56 -1.58 -1.05 -1.23
C LEU A 56 -0.11 -0.94 -0.87
N ILE A 57 0.19 -0.43 0.33
CA ILE A 57 1.53 -0.42 0.94
C ILE A 57 1.45 -1.15 2.28
N ALA A 58 2.30 -2.16 2.43
CA ALA A 58 2.48 -2.89 3.67
C ALA A 58 3.95 -2.98 4.06
N LEU A 59 4.18 -2.92 5.37
CA LEU A 59 5.47 -2.95 6.02
C LEU A 59 5.60 -4.27 6.78
N ASP A 60 6.81 -4.80 6.93
CA ASP A 60 7.08 -5.94 7.82
C ASP A 60 7.55 -5.46 9.21
N GLN A 61 7.78 -6.40 10.13
CA GLN A 61 8.24 -6.10 11.49
C GLN A 61 9.60 -5.37 11.57
N GLY A 62 10.38 -5.35 10.49
CA GLY A 62 11.71 -4.73 10.43
C GLY A 62 11.68 -3.26 9.99
N ALA A 63 10.53 -2.75 9.56
CA ALA A 63 10.43 -1.38 9.06
C ALA A 63 10.71 -0.34 10.15
N ALA A 64 11.57 0.63 9.83
CA ALA A 64 11.85 1.80 10.68
C ALA A 64 10.73 2.85 10.56
N TYR A 65 9.49 2.45 10.87
CA TYR A 65 8.30 3.28 10.66
C TYR A 65 7.84 3.95 11.96
N ALA A 66 7.93 5.28 12.00
CA ALA A 66 7.58 6.09 13.17
C ALA A 66 6.05 6.29 13.27
N ASN A 67 5.33 5.23 13.63
CA ASN A 67 3.88 5.25 13.84
C ASN A 67 3.51 4.54 15.16
N PRO A 68 2.69 5.16 16.05
CA PRO A 68 2.32 4.56 17.32
C PRO A 68 1.61 3.20 17.20
N ASN A 69 0.78 2.99 16.17
CA ASN A 69 0.08 1.72 15.95
C ASN A 69 1.06 0.64 15.49
N PHE A 70 1.99 1.00 14.59
CA PHE A 70 3.06 0.10 14.18
C PHE A 70 3.93 -0.29 15.38
N ALA A 71 4.35 0.68 16.19
CA ALA A 71 5.14 0.44 17.41
C ALA A 71 4.39 -0.46 18.40
N TRP A 72 3.08 -0.26 18.57
CA TRP A 72 2.25 -1.12 19.41
C TRP A 72 2.24 -2.58 18.94
N MET A 73 2.21 -2.82 17.61
CA MET A 73 2.31 -4.16 17.03
C MET A 73 3.71 -4.75 17.20
N ALA A 74 4.76 -3.96 16.94
CA ALA A 74 6.15 -4.36 17.08
C ALA A 74 6.52 -4.80 18.51
N GLN A 75 5.87 -4.21 19.51
CA GLN A 75 6.04 -4.61 20.91
C GLN A 75 5.37 -5.95 21.27
N ARG A 76 4.42 -6.43 20.45
CA ARG A 76 3.55 -7.59 20.79
C ARG A 76 3.76 -8.80 19.91
N PHE A 77 4.13 -8.59 18.66
CA PHE A 77 4.26 -9.65 17.66
C PHE A 77 5.69 -9.67 17.14
N ALA A 78 6.36 -10.82 17.28
CA ALA A 78 7.71 -11.01 16.77
C ALA A 78 7.78 -10.99 15.23
N ARG A 79 6.68 -11.35 14.56
CA ARG A 79 6.53 -11.32 13.10
C ARG A 79 5.12 -10.88 12.75
N PHE A 80 4.99 -9.88 11.88
CA PHE A 80 3.71 -9.37 11.42
C PHE A 80 3.89 -8.58 10.13
N VAL A 81 2.77 -8.37 9.43
CA VAL A 81 2.68 -7.44 8.30
C VAL A 81 1.70 -6.33 8.71
N TYR A 82 2.11 -5.08 8.57
CA TYR A 82 1.32 -3.90 8.86
C TYR A 82 0.89 -3.23 7.56
N ILE A 83 -0.42 -3.10 7.33
CA ILE A 83 -0.93 -2.35 6.18
C ILE A 83 -0.95 -0.87 6.55
N ASP A 84 -0.06 -0.10 5.95
CA ASP A 84 -0.02 1.35 6.15
C ASP A 84 -1.11 2.04 5.32
N ARG A 85 -1.22 1.68 4.04
CA ARG A 85 -2.17 2.31 3.12
C ARG A 85 -2.85 1.27 2.26
N ILE A 86 -4.15 1.45 2.10
CA ILE A 86 -4.91 0.85 1.02
C ILE A 86 -5.93 1.86 0.52
N VAL A 87 -5.95 2.09 -0.80
CA VAL A 87 -6.85 3.06 -1.42
C VAL A 87 -7.26 2.58 -2.79
N ILE A 88 -8.52 2.79 -3.13
CA ILE A 88 -9.08 2.55 -4.46
C ILE A 88 -9.68 3.86 -4.94
N ALA A 89 -9.29 4.29 -6.14
CA ALA A 89 -9.80 5.51 -6.74
C ALA A 89 -11.33 5.47 -6.81
N ALA A 90 -11.98 6.60 -6.52
CA ALA A 90 -13.45 6.67 -6.42
C ALA A 90 -14.17 6.08 -7.64
N HIS A 91 -13.69 6.35 -8.86
CA HIS A 91 -14.25 5.82 -10.11
C HIS A 91 -14.04 4.31 -10.30
N ALA A 92 -13.14 3.69 -9.53
CA ALA A 92 -12.76 2.28 -9.66
C ALA A 92 -13.30 1.40 -8.50
N GLN A 93 -14.05 1.98 -7.56
CA GLN A 93 -14.64 1.25 -6.44
C GLN A 93 -15.72 0.25 -6.89
N ARG A 94 -16.10 -0.66 -5.98
CA ARG A 94 -17.12 -1.72 -6.20
C ARG A 94 -16.80 -2.72 -7.32
N ARG A 95 -15.56 -2.73 -7.83
CA ARG A 95 -15.07 -3.66 -8.87
C ARG A 95 -14.21 -4.81 -8.34
N GLY A 96 -14.12 -4.98 -7.02
CA GLY A 96 -13.32 -6.02 -6.38
C GLY A 96 -11.80 -5.76 -6.34
N LEU A 97 -11.34 -4.56 -6.68
CA LEU A 97 -9.92 -4.21 -6.75
C LEU A 97 -9.20 -4.32 -5.40
N ALA A 98 -9.80 -3.84 -4.31
CA ALA A 98 -9.23 -4.00 -2.98
C ALA A 98 -9.05 -5.49 -2.60
N ARG A 99 -10.00 -6.35 -2.99
CA ARG A 99 -9.92 -7.79 -2.75
C ARG A 99 -8.71 -8.41 -3.49
N GLN A 100 -8.41 -7.94 -4.70
CA GLN A 100 -7.24 -8.41 -5.44
C GLN A 100 -5.94 -7.98 -4.75
N LEU A 101 -5.84 -6.71 -4.31
CA LEU A 101 -4.67 -6.22 -3.55
C LEU A 101 -4.46 -6.98 -2.24
N TYR A 102 -5.52 -7.20 -1.45
CA TYR A 102 -5.44 -8.01 -0.24
C TYR A 102 -5.06 -9.46 -0.53
N GLY A 103 -5.57 -10.05 -1.62
CA GLY A 103 -5.22 -11.40 -2.04
C GLY A 103 -3.73 -11.56 -2.31
N GLU A 104 -3.14 -10.64 -3.08
CA GLU A 104 -1.70 -10.59 -3.36
C GLU A 104 -0.87 -10.43 -2.08
N LEU A 105 -1.29 -9.55 -1.16
CA LEU A 105 -0.61 -9.35 0.11
C LEU A 105 -0.64 -10.62 0.97
N ILE A 106 -1.81 -11.24 1.13
CA ILE A 106 -1.97 -12.46 1.93
C ILE A 106 -1.15 -13.60 1.32
N HIS A 107 -1.14 -13.73 -0.01
CA HIS A 107 -0.33 -14.72 -0.70
C HIS A 107 1.16 -14.51 -0.42
N ALA A 108 1.66 -13.28 -0.59
CA ALA A 108 3.05 -12.94 -0.30
C ALA A 108 3.42 -13.20 1.18
N ALA A 109 2.55 -12.82 2.12
CA ALA A 109 2.79 -13.00 3.55
C ALA A 109 2.89 -14.48 3.95
N ARG A 110 2.08 -15.34 3.33
CA ARG A 110 2.14 -16.80 3.54
C ARG A 110 3.39 -17.42 2.93
N ALA A 111 3.85 -16.92 1.79
CA ALA A 111 5.05 -17.42 1.11
C ALA A 111 6.34 -17.03 1.84
N ALA A 112 6.33 -15.95 2.61
CA ALA A 112 7.45 -15.50 3.43
C ALA A 112 7.43 -16.08 4.86
N ALA A 113 6.42 -16.88 5.21
CA ALA A 113 6.25 -17.47 6.54
C ALA A 113 7.27 -18.57 6.81
#